data_AF-A0A7H0LIR7-F1
#
_entry.id   AF-A0A7H0LIR7-F1
#
_cell.length_a   1.000
_cell.length_b   1.000
_cell.length_c   1.000
_cell.angle_alpha   90.00
_cell.angle_beta   90.00
_cell.angle_gamma   90.00
#
_symmetry.space_group_name_H-M   'P 1'
#
loop_
_entity.id
_entity.type
_entity.pdbx_description
1 polymer ?
#
loop_
_entity_poly.entity_id
_entity_poly.type
_entity_poly.pdbx_seq_one_letter_code
_entity_poly.pdbx_strand_id
1 'polypeptide(L)'
;MFRGWLQPLLSRVMRLPVAIGGIAIAFAALHMLAGARDPLGLINLTLGGLLFGVLAARGGGIAGAFAAHFAWNAIEQLGLGLDPNPGFGSFGALIDLDLVGAVRWGGSDDGLNASWAMTIALCALLVPMLLQRSGKFGAGSASPTAHDVLSPSPHRPT
;
A
#
# COMPACT_ATOMS: atom_id res chain seq x y z
N MET A 1 1.82 10.82 4.13
CA MET A 1 2.93 10.91 5.12
C MET A 1 3.58 9.56 5.45
N PHE A 2 2.81 8.52 5.83
CA PHE A 2 3.34 7.21 6.23
C PHE A 2 4.34 6.58 5.24
N ARG A 3 4.04 6.61 3.94
CA ARG A 3 4.87 5.96 2.92
C ARG A 3 5.95 6.86 2.33
N GLY A 4 5.67 8.16 2.19
CA GLY A 4 6.58 9.12 1.54
C GLY A 4 7.69 9.64 2.44
N TRP A 5 7.49 9.64 3.76
CA TRP A 5 8.47 10.18 4.70
C TRP A 5 8.82 9.19 5.83
N LEU A 6 7.81 8.64 6.51
CA LEU A 6 8.05 7.81 7.69
C LEU A 6 8.71 6.46 7.36
N GLN A 7 8.26 5.77 6.31
CA GLN A 7 8.82 4.47 5.91
C GLN A 7 10.29 4.57 5.47
N PRO A 8 10.70 5.51 4.58
CA PRO A 8 12.11 5.72 4.27
C PRO A 8 12.93 6.10 5.50
N LEU A 9 12.42 6.98 6.38
CA LEU A 9 13.12 7.40 7.59
C LEU A 9 13.38 6.24 8.55
N LEU A 10 12.34 5.44 8.87
CA LEU A 10 12.48 4.28 9.75
C LEU A 10 13.42 3.23 9.13
N SER A 11 13.36 3.02 7.82
CA SER A 11 14.27 2.05 7.16
C SER A 11 15.77 2.39 7.27
N ARG A 12 16.13 3.62 7.71
CA ARG A 12 17.52 3.98 8.02
C ARG A 12 18.02 3.40 9.34
N VAL A 13 17.12 3.10 10.28
CA VAL A 13 17.45 2.64 11.65
C VAL A 13 16.91 1.25 11.98
N MET A 14 16.00 0.72 11.16
CA MET A 14 15.45 -0.63 11.30
C MET A 14 15.34 -1.34 9.94
N ARG A 15 15.23 -2.66 9.98
CA ARG A 15 15.07 -3.48 8.77
C ARG A 15 13.75 -3.13 8.07
N LEU A 16 13.77 -3.09 6.73
CA LEU A 16 12.60 -2.72 5.91
C LEU A 16 11.31 -3.48 6.27
N PRO A 17 11.30 -4.83 6.49
CA PRO A 17 10.08 -5.53 6.89
C PRO A 17 9.53 -5.06 8.25
N VAL A 18 10.40 -4.70 9.19
CA VAL A 18 10.01 -4.18 10.51
C VAL A 18 9.39 -2.79 10.36
N ALA A 19 9.97 -1.92 9.53
CA ALA A 19 9.40 -0.61 9.24
C ALA A 19 8.01 -0.72 8.57
N ILE A 20 7.86 -1.62 7.59
CA ILE A 20 6.57 -1.86 6.93
C ILE A 20 5.53 -2.36 7.93
N GLY A 21 5.87 -3.37 8.73
CA GLY A 21 4.98 -3.93 9.75
C GLY A 21 4.56 -2.91 10.80
N GLY A 22 5.53 -2.16 11.36
CA GLY A 22 5.25 -1.13 12.37
C GLY A 22 4.33 -0.03 11.85
N ILE A 23 4.52 0.42 10.61
CA ILE A 23 3.64 1.44 10.03
C ILE A 23 2.27 0.88 9.67
N ALA A 24 2.16 -0.39 9.26
CA ALA A 24 0.87 -1.03 9.03
C ALA A 24 0.03 -1.09 10.32
N ILE A 25 0.66 -1.42 11.45
CA ILE A 25 0.01 -1.41 12.76
C ILE A 25 -0.39 0.03 13.14
N ALA A 26 0.50 1.01 12.98
CA ALA A 26 0.19 2.41 13.26
C ALA A 26 -0.97 2.95 12.41
N PHE A 27 -1.07 2.51 11.15
CA PHE A 27 -2.17 2.85 10.25
C PHE A 27 -3.50 2.29 10.75
N ALA A 28 -3.55 1.02 11.14
CA ALA A 28 -4.76 0.42 11.73
C ALA A 28 -5.14 1.10 13.06
N ALA A 29 -4.15 1.41 13.91
CA ALA A 29 -4.38 2.13 15.16
C ALA A 29 -4.96 3.53 14.94
N LEU A 30 -4.51 4.25 13.92
CA LEU A 30 -5.08 5.56 13.56
C LEU A 30 -6.56 5.44 13.17
N HIS A 31 -6.93 4.40 12.41
CA HIS A 31 -8.33 4.15 12.05
C HIS A 31 -9.17 3.76 13.25
N MET A 32 -8.60 3.00 14.19
CA MET A 32 -9.25 2.71 15.46
C MET A 32 -9.56 3.99 16.25
N LEU A 33 -8.61 4.93 16.31
CA LEU A 33 -8.81 6.25 16.91
C LEU A 33 -9.85 7.09 16.14
N ALA A 34 -9.96 6.91 14.82
CA ALA A 34 -10.92 7.57 13.96
C ALA A 34 -12.33 6.95 14.01
N GLY A 35 -12.53 5.83 14.73
CA GLY A 35 -13.84 5.24 14.96
C GLY A 35 -13.98 3.77 14.56
N ALA A 36 -13.02 3.17 13.86
CA ALA A 36 -13.09 1.76 13.50
C ALA A 36 -13.06 0.86 14.76
N ARG A 37 -14.05 -0.02 14.93
CA ARG A 37 -14.14 -0.90 16.11
C ARG A 37 -14.13 -2.38 15.79
N ASP A 38 -14.50 -2.78 14.58
CA ASP A 38 -14.57 -4.19 14.24
C ASP A 38 -13.16 -4.84 14.21
N PRO A 39 -12.94 -5.94 14.96
CA PRO A 39 -11.63 -6.61 14.98
C PRO A 39 -11.18 -7.14 13.62
N LEU A 40 -12.11 -7.65 12.79
CA LEU A 40 -11.78 -8.15 11.46
C LEU A 40 -11.45 -6.98 10.52
N GLY A 41 -12.16 -5.86 10.65
CA GLY A 41 -11.83 -4.57 10.02
C GLY A 41 -10.42 -4.09 10.35
N LEU A 42 -10.00 -4.15 11.63
CA LEU A 42 -8.64 -3.77 12.03
C LEU A 42 -7.56 -4.72 11.46
N ILE A 43 -7.87 -6.01 11.32
CA ILE A 43 -7.00 -6.97 10.62
C ILE A 43 -6.87 -6.58 9.15
N ASN A 44 -7.99 -6.29 8.46
CA ASN A 44 -7.99 -5.87 7.06
C ASN A 44 -7.24 -4.56 6.86
N LEU A 45 -7.41 -3.57 7.74
CA LEU A 45 -6.63 -2.33 7.74
C LEU A 45 -5.13 -2.58 7.91
N THR A 46 -4.75 -3.52 8.77
CA THR A 46 -3.34 -3.91 8.94
C THR A 46 -2.80 -4.56 7.67
N LEU A 47 -3.54 -5.51 7.08
CA LEU A 47 -3.17 -6.18 5.84
C LEU A 47 -3.08 -5.21 4.65
N GLY A 48 -4.02 -4.28 4.51
CA GLY A 48 -3.95 -3.18 3.53
C GLY A 48 -2.74 -2.29 3.77
N GLY A 49 -2.46 -1.97 5.03
CA GLY A 49 -1.24 -1.28 5.44
C GLY A 49 0.03 -1.98 4.96
N LEU A 50 0.12 -3.31 5.13
CA LEU A 50 1.24 -4.12 4.63
C LEU A 50 1.33 -4.08 3.11
N LEU A 51 0.21 -4.29 2.40
CA LEU A 51 0.14 -4.24 0.94
C LEU A 51 0.67 -2.91 0.40
N PHE A 52 0.20 -1.78 0.94
CA PHE A 52 0.68 -0.46 0.57
C PHE A 52 2.17 -0.26 0.89
N GLY A 53 2.65 -0.80 2.01
CA GLY A 53 4.06 -0.72 2.38
C GLY A 53 4.97 -1.48 1.41
N VAL A 54 4.53 -2.67 0.98
CA VAL A 54 5.23 -3.49 -0.01
C VAL A 54 5.21 -2.83 -1.39
N LEU A 55 4.07 -2.32 -1.84
CA LEU A 55 3.96 -1.58 -3.11
C LEU A 55 4.87 -0.36 -3.14
N ALA A 56 4.92 0.41 -2.04
CA ALA A 56 5.80 1.57 -1.95
C ALA A 56 7.29 1.18 -2.00
N ALA A 57 7.66 0.11 -1.29
CA ALA A 57 9.03 -0.39 -1.27
C ALA A 57 9.48 -0.90 -2.65
N ARG A 58 8.60 -1.60 -3.37
CA ARG A 58 8.89 -2.12 -4.73
C ARG A 58 8.94 -1.03 -5.79
N GLY A 59 8.05 -0.05 -5.70
CA GLY A 59 7.99 1.07 -6.64
C GLY A 59 9.02 2.17 -6.38
N GLY A 60 9.80 2.09 -5.30
CA GLY A 60 10.75 3.14 -4.92
C GLY A 60 10.10 4.48 -4.56
N GLY A 61 8.82 4.48 -4.19
CA GLY A 61 8.05 5.71 -4.00
C GLY A 61 6.58 5.44 -3.69
N ILE A 62 5.77 6.49 -3.54
CA ILE A 62 4.38 6.36 -3.06
C ILE A 62 3.37 6.01 -4.16
N ALA A 63 3.75 6.12 -5.44
CA ALA A 63 2.81 6.06 -6.56
C ALA A 63 1.96 4.78 -6.57
N GLY A 64 2.60 3.60 -6.43
CA GLY A 64 1.87 2.33 -6.43
C GLY A 64 0.93 2.17 -5.25
N ALA A 65 1.35 2.59 -4.05
CA ALA A 65 0.50 2.57 -2.87
C ALA A 65 -0.68 3.55 -2.98
N PHE A 66 -0.42 4.75 -3.52
CA PHE A 66 -1.46 5.76 -3.76
C PHE A 66 -2.48 5.26 -4.77
N ALA A 67 -2.03 4.74 -5.92
CA ALA A 67 -2.92 4.23 -6.96
C ALA A 67 -3.79 3.07 -6.44
N ALA A 68 -3.21 2.13 -5.68
CA ALA A 68 -3.96 1.01 -5.11
C ALA A 68 -5.02 1.49 -4.10
N HIS A 69 -4.65 2.40 -3.19
CA HIS A 69 -5.58 2.93 -2.20
C HIS A 69 -6.69 3.78 -2.85
N PHE A 70 -6.34 4.61 -3.83
CA PHE A 70 -7.32 5.37 -4.59
C PHE A 70 -8.27 4.46 -5.35
N ALA A 71 -7.75 3.46 -6.07
CA ALA A 71 -8.56 2.51 -6.84
C ALA A 71 -9.53 1.74 -5.94
N TRP A 72 -9.07 1.32 -4.76
CA TRP A 72 -9.93 0.69 -3.76
C TRP A 72 -11.11 1.58 -3.39
N ASN A 73 -10.85 2.79 -2.86
CA ASN A 73 -11.93 3.68 -2.41
C ASN A 73 -12.84 4.11 -3.57
N ALA A 74 -12.27 4.35 -4.75
CA ALA A 74 -13.04 4.73 -5.92
C ALA A 74 -13.97 3.60 -6.38
N ILE A 75 -13.51 2.34 -6.39
CA ILE A 75 -14.35 1.20 -6.77
C ILE A 75 -15.39 0.91 -5.69
N GLU A 76 -14.99 0.90 -4.42
CA GLU A 76 -15.88 0.58 -3.29
C GLU A 76 -16.97 1.65 -3.13
N GLN A 77 -16.60 2.93 -3.02
CA GLN A 77 -17.55 4.01 -2.74
C GLN A 77 -18.24 4.53 -4.01
N LEU A 78 -17.46 4.98 -5.00
CA LEU A 78 -18.02 5.66 -6.18
C LEU A 78 -18.48 4.68 -7.27
N GLY A 79 -17.84 3.51 -7.36
CA GLY A 79 -18.17 2.50 -8.35
C GLY A 79 -19.40 1.69 -7.94
N LEU A 80 -19.36 1.12 -6.73
CA LEU A 80 -20.28 0.08 -6.28
C LEU A 80 -21.14 0.47 -5.08
N GLY A 81 -20.93 1.63 -4.45
CA GLY A 81 -21.75 2.09 -3.33
C GLY A 81 -21.68 1.17 -2.11
N LEU A 82 -20.52 0.58 -1.84
CA LEU A 82 -20.33 -0.41 -0.77
C LEU A 82 -19.86 0.20 0.57
N ASP A 83 -19.65 1.51 0.60
CA ASP A 83 -19.22 2.24 1.79
C ASP A 83 -19.76 3.70 1.76
N PRO A 84 -20.60 4.12 2.73
CA PRO A 84 -21.20 3.29 3.78
C PRO A 84 -22.12 2.21 3.20
N ASN A 85 -22.32 1.08 3.89
CA ASN A 85 -23.25 0.03 3.47
C ASN A 85 -24.23 -0.30 4.61
N PRO A 86 -25.55 -0.36 4.38
CA PRO A 86 -26.25 -0.09 3.13
C PRO A 86 -26.29 1.40 2.74
N GLY A 87 -26.55 1.66 1.46
CA GLY A 87 -26.68 2.98 0.87
C GLY A 87 -25.40 3.53 0.23
N PHE A 88 -25.42 4.82 -0.11
CA PHE A 88 -24.30 5.48 -0.77
C PHE A 88 -23.96 6.80 -0.08
N GLY A 89 -22.67 7.14 -0.06
CA GLY A 89 -22.18 8.38 0.54
C GLY A 89 -22.67 9.63 -0.17
N SER A 90 -22.30 10.80 0.34
CA SER A 90 -22.76 12.12 -0.15
C SER A 90 -22.46 12.42 -1.63
N PHE A 91 -21.53 11.69 -2.25
CA PHE A 91 -21.13 11.88 -3.64
C PHE A 91 -21.89 10.97 -4.63
N GLY A 92 -22.72 10.03 -4.14
CA GLY A 92 -23.38 9.03 -4.98
C GLY A 92 -22.45 7.90 -5.42
N ALA A 93 -23.03 6.90 -6.08
CA ALA A 93 -22.33 5.78 -6.69
C ALA A 93 -22.85 5.54 -8.12
N LEU A 94 -22.02 4.95 -9.00
CA LEU A 94 -22.42 4.54 -10.35
C LEU A 94 -23.40 3.38 -10.30
N ILE A 95 -23.16 2.44 -9.39
CA ILE A 95 -24.04 1.33 -9.04
C ILE A 95 -24.14 1.34 -7.51
N ASP A 96 -25.35 1.21 -6.99
CA ASP A 96 -25.63 1.19 -5.55
C ASP A 96 -25.95 -0.25 -5.14
N LEU A 97 -25.02 -0.93 -4.47
CA LEU A 97 -25.14 -2.32 -4.07
C LEU A 97 -25.22 -2.44 -2.55
N ASP A 98 -26.35 -2.91 -2.04
CA ASP A 98 -26.47 -3.28 -0.64
C ASP A 98 -25.96 -4.71 -0.42
N LEU A 99 -24.94 -4.85 0.42
CA LEU A 99 -24.44 -6.16 0.84
C LEU A 99 -25.42 -6.75 1.85
N VAL A 100 -26.14 -7.78 1.42
CA VAL A 100 -27.08 -8.54 2.26
C VAL A 100 -26.50 -9.91 2.63
N GLY A 101 -26.87 -10.40 3.81
CA GLY A 101 -26.54 -11.76 4.25
C GLY A 101 -25.70 -11.80 5.52
N ALA A 102 -24.74 -12.73 5.58
CA ALA A 102 -23.96 -12.96 6.79
C ALA A 102 -22.99 -11.79 7.06
N VAL A 103 -23.04 -11.24 8.28
CA VAL A 103 -22.22 -10.13 8.78
C VAL A 103 -20.73 -10.29 8.41
N ARG A 104 -20.15 -11.48 8.64
CA ARG A 104 -18.72 -11.74 8.38
C ARG A 104 -18.32 -11.80 6.90
N TRP A 105 -19.28 -11.74 5.97
CA TRP A 105 -19.05 -11.72 4.53
C TRP A 105 -19.32 -10.35 3.90
N GLY A 106 -19.61 -9.32 4.71
CA GLY A 106 -19.81 -7.94 4.26
C GLY A 106 -21.21 -7.42 4.49
N GLY A 107 -22.15 -8.25 4.97
CA GLY A 107 -23.51 -7.84 5.31
C GLY A 107 -23.62 -7.04 6.63
N SER A 108 -22.59 -6.27 6.97
CA SER A 108 -22.52 -5.42 8.15
C SER A 108 -22.47 -3.94 7.76
N ASP A 109 -22.64 -3.05 8.73
CA ASP A 109 -22.54 -1.60 8.52
C ASP A 109 -21.13 -1.18 8.03
N ASP A 110 -20.09 -1.89 8.51
CA ASP A 110 -18.70 -1.71 8.06
C ASP A 110 -18.40 -2.35 6.69
N GLY A 111 -19.41 -2.93 6.02
CA GLY A 111 -19.36 -3.46 4.66
C GLY A 111 -18.23 -4.49 4.42
N LEU A 112 -17.65 -4.44 3.22
CA LEU A 112 -16.53 -5.33 2.86
C LEU A 112 -15.31 -5.12 3.76
N ASN A 113 -15.10 -3.92 4.29
CA ASN A 113 -13.95 -3.61 5.14
C ASN A 113 -13.89 -4.49 6.40
N ALA A 114 -15.04 -4.92 6.94
CA ALA A 114 -15.13 -5.86 8.07
C ALA A 114 -15.41 -7.34 7.65
N SER A 115 -15.05 -7.73 6.42
CA SER A 115 -15.39 -9.06 5.87
C SER A 115 -14.19 -10.01 5.68
N TRP A 116 -14.49 -11.31 5.66
CA TRP A 116 -13.54 -12.34 5.23
C TRP A 116 -13.23 -12.26 3.73
N ALA A 117 -14.19 -11.83 2.91
CA ALA A 117 -13.96 -11.63 1.49
C ALA A 117 -12.79 -10.67 1.26
N MET A 118 -12.75 -9.58 2.03
CA MET A 118 -11.67 -8.61 1.97
C MET A 118 -10.34 -9.17 2.47
N THR A 119 -10.34 -9.92 3.58
CA THR A 119 -9.14 -10.62 4.06
C THR A 119 -8.57 -11.54 2.98
N ILE A 120 -9.42 -12.31 2.31
CA ILE A 120 -9.01 -13.24 1.24
C ILE A 120 -8.42 -12.46 0.06
N ALA A 121 -9.07 -11.38 -0.39
CA ALA A 121 -8.58 -10.55 -1.48
C ALA A 121 -7.22 -9.91 -1.16
N LEU A 122 -7.07 -9.34 0.04
CA LEU A 122 -5.81 -8.77 0.51
C LEU A 122 -4.70 -9.81 0.57
N CYS A 123 -4.98 -11.00 1.11
CA CYS A 123 -4.02 -12.11 1.14
C CYS A 123 -3.64 -12.59 -0.26
N ALA A 124 -4.61 -12.69 -1.17
CA ALA A 124 -4.37 -13.10 -2.56
C ALA A 124 -3.45 -12.14 -3.31
N LEU A 125 -3.46 -10.85 -2.98
CA LEU A 125 -2.52 -9.87 -3.53
C LEU A 125 -1.19 -9.87 -2.78
N LEU A 126 -1.23 -9.85 -1.45
CA LEU A 126 -0.05 -9.68 -0.61
C LEU A 126 0.87 -10.91 -0.62
N VAL A 127 0.33 -12.12 -0.50
CA VAL A 127 1.14 -13.35 -0.36
C VAL A 127 2.01 -13.59 -1.59
N PRO A 128 1.51 -13.58 -2.84
CA PRO A 128 2.36 -13.75 -4.01
C PRO A 128 3.45 -12.68 -4.09
N MET A 129 3.14 -11.43 -3.72
CA MET A 129 4.14 -10.38 -3.65
C MET A 129 5.22 -10.71 -2.62
N LEU A 130 4.89 -11.19 -1.43
CA LEU A 130 5.89 -11.55 -0.43
C LEU A 130 6.75 -12.76 -0.85
N LEU A 131 6.18 -13.71 -1.60
CA LEU A 131 6.88 -14.92 -2.06
C LEU A 131 7.80 -14.67 -3.26
N GLN A 132 7.49 -13.68 -4.10
CA GLN A 132 8.37 -13.27 -5.19
C GLN A 132 9.67 -12.70 -4.60
N ARG A 133 10.78 -13.45 -4.74
CA ARG A 133 12.12 -12.95 -4.46
C ARG A 133 12.34 -11.70 -5.29
N SER A 134 12.66 -10.58 -4.62
CA SER A 134 13.08 -9.34 -5.26
C SER A 134 14.35 -9.61 -6.07
N GLY A 135 14.19 -9.98 -7.34
CA GLY A 135 15.28 -10.02 -8.31
C GLY A 135 15.82 -8.61 -8.48
N LYS A 136 17.06 -8.40 -8.00
CA LYS A 136 17.94 -7.25 -8.22
C LYS A 136 17.30 -6.08 -8.99
N PHE A 137 16.65 -5.16 -8.28
CA PHE A 137 16.33 -3.86 -8.85
C PHE A 137 17.58 -2.97 -8.74
N GLY A 138 18.28 -2.88 -9.87
CA GLY A 138 18.95 -1.68 -10.35
C GLY A 138 20.02 -1.09 -9.44
N ALA A 139 21.25 -1.55 -9.64
CA ALA A 139 22.41 -0.68 -9.53
C ALA A 139 22.22 0.49 -10.52
N GLY A 140 21.66 1.59 -10.04
CA GLY A 140 21.61 2.86 -10.75
C GLY A 140 22.97 3.54 -10.63
N SER A 141 23.79 3.35 -11.67
CA SER A 141 24.95 4.16 -12.09
C SER A 141 25.84 4.70 -10.95
N ALA A 142 26.96 4.01 -10.72
CA ALA A 142 28.16 4.69 -10.25
C ALA A 142 28.42 5.85 -11.23
N SER A 143 28.23 7.08 -10.76
CA SER A 143 28.71 8.27 -11.44
C SER A 143 30.21 8.08 -11.66
N PRO A 144 30.76 8.32 -12.87
CA PRO A 144 32.21 8.39 -13.03
C PRO A 144 32.70 9.43 -12.04
N THR A 145 33.61 9.05 -11.15
CA THR A 145 34.30 10.00 -10.30
C THR A 145 35.06 10.95 -11.21
N ALA A 146 35.10 12.24 -10.86
CA ALA A 146 35.70 13.31 -11.66
C ALA A 146 37.21 13.13 -11.98
N HIS A 147 37.81 12.02 -11.57
CA HIS A 147 39.19 11.67 -11.82
C HIS A 147 39.43 11.04 -13.21
N ASP A 148 38.39 10.53 -13.87
CA ASP A 148 38.51 9.85 -15.17
C ASP A 148 38.41 10.81 -16.39
N VAL A 149 38.12 12.09 -16.17
CA VAL A 149 37.91 13.07 -17.26
C VAL A 149 39.20 13.84 -17.62
N LEU A 150 40.28 13.72 -16.84
CA LEU A 150 41.49 14.54 -16.98
C LEU A 150 42.77 13.71 -17.15
N SER A 151 42.75 12.69 -18.01
CA SER A 151 44.00 12.14 -18.55
C SER A 151 44.30 12.81 -19.89
N PRO A 152 45.27 13.73 -19.99
CA PRO A 152 45.62 14.36 -21.25
C PRO A 152 46.26 13.34 -22.18
N SER A 153 45.74 13.26 -23.41
CA SER A 153 46.30 12.45 -24.49
C SER A 153 47.76 12.85 -24.75
N PRO A 154 48.71 11.91 -24.79
CA PRO A 154 50.09 12.24 -25.12
C PRO A 154 50.18 12.62 -26.60
N HIS A 155 50.65 13.85 -26.84
CA HIS A 155 51.05 14.37 -28.15
C HIS A 155 51.76 13.32 -29.00
N ARG A 156 51.26 13.12 -30.23
CA ARG A 156 51.99 12.42 -31.30
C ARG A 156 52.64 13.48 -32.21
N PRO A 157 53.97 13.59 -32.27
CA PRO A 157 54.63 14.47 -33.22
C PRO A 157 54.87 13.75 -34.54
N THR A 158 54.53 14.42 -35.64
CA THR A 158 55.28 14.39 -36.92
C THR A 158 55.17 15.76 -37.55
#